data_AF-A0A6G0ZNI7-F1
#
_entry.id   AF-A0A6G0ZNI7-F1
#
_cell.length_a   1.000
_cell.length_b   1.000
_cell.length_c   1.000
_cell.angle_alpha   90.00
_cell.angle_beta   90.00
_cell.angle_gamma   90.00
#
_symmetry.space_group_name_H-M   'P 1'
#
loop_
_entity.id
_entity.type
_entity.pdbx_description
1 polymer ?
#
loop_
_entity_poly.entity_id
_entity_poly.type
_entity_poly.pdbx_seq_one_letter_code
_entity_poly.pdbx_strand_id
1 'polypeptide(L)'
;MILARPVIMYACETWPTTQGDENRLAIMERKFLRKIYGPKRNEDQTYEIRPNRELQELLEKPDIIAENATRLRWLGHVLRAKSIANAVLRWIPRGRRPIGRPKQRWMDKNRKELNKLGIENIIEAAMNRDRWKEICFAAMGLNGL
;
A
#
# COMPACT_ATOMS: atom_id res chain seq x y z
N MET A 1 -14.48 -1.56 12.87
CA MET A 1 -13.38 -0.71 12.35
C MET A 1 -12.09 -1.11 13.07
N ILE A 2 -11.13 -1.75 12.39
CA ILE A 2 -9.86 -2.12 13.04
C ILE A 2 -8.99 -0.87 13.15
N LEU A 3 -8.86 -0.33 14.36
CA LEU A 3 -8.00 0.81 14.68
C LEU A 3 -6.51 0.54 14.39
N ALA A 4 -6.11 -0.73 14.24
CA ALA A 4 -4.73 -1.09 13.91
C ALA A 4 -4.32 -0.72 12.48
N ARG A 5 -5.25 -0.72 11.50
CA ARG A 5 -4.93 -0.44 10.09
C ARG A 5 -4.30 0.95 9.91
N PRO A 6 -4.95 2.07 10.32
CA PRO A 6 -4.35 3.40 10.16
C PRO A 6 -2.99 3.55 10.83
N VAL A 7 -2.79 2.94 12.02
CA VAL A 7 -1.54 3.03 12.77
C VAL A 7 -0.40 2.31 12.06
N ILE A 8 -0.65 1.07 11.61
CA ILE A 8 0.33 0.28 10.85
C ILE A 8 0.65 0.98 9.53
N MET A 9 -0.36 1.57 8.89
CA MET A 9 -0.20 2.18 7.58
C MET A 9 0.48 3.53 7.58
N TYR A 10 0.30 4.34 8.63
CA TYR A 10 1.06 5.58 8.80
C TYR A 10 2.57 5.32 8.79
N ALA A 11 3.03 4.28 9.49
CA ALA A 11 4.42 3.87 9.43
C ALA A 11 4.80 3.38 8.01
N CYS A 12 3.86 2.76 7.29
CA CYS A 12 4.04 2.20 5.95
C CYS A 12 4.01 3.18 4.76
N GLU A 13 3.57 4.39 4.99
CA GLU A 13 3.53 5.45 3.99
C GLU A 13 4.91 6.04 3.71
N THR A 14 5.84 6.01 4.68
CA THR A 14 7.09 6.79 4.64
C THR A 14 8.34 6.00 4.21
N TRP A 15 8.25 4.67 4.13
CA TRP A 15 9.40 3.78 3.82
C TRP A 15 9.18 2.94 2.55
N PRO A 16 10.27 2.57 1.83
CA PRO A 16 10.22 1.70 0.65
C PRO A 16 9.94 0.26 1.09
N THR A 17 8.67 -0.05 1.25
CA THR A 17 8.19 -1.35 1.69
C THR A 17 8.43 -2.40 0.58
N THR A 18 9.01 -3.55 0.91
CA THR A 18 9.33 -4.61 -0.06
C THR A 18 8.14 -5.56 -0.25
N GLN A 19 8.18 -6.45 -1.24
CA GLN A 19 7.16 -7.51 -1.38
C GLN A 19 7.07 -8.40 -0.12
N GLY A 20 8.22 -8.65 0.53
CA GLY A 20 8.26 -9.38 1.79
C GLY A 20 7.57 -8.63 2.92
N ASP A 21 7.71 -7.31 2.97
CA ASP A 21 7.04 -6.47 3.97
C ASP A 21 5.53 -6.41 3.73
N GLU A 22 5.08 -6.30 2.48
CA GLU A 22 3.66 -6.37 2.11
C GLU A 22 3.04 -7.71 2.53
N ASN A 23 3.73 -8.82 2.26
CA ASN A 23 3.28 -10.14 2.67
C ASN A 23 3.19 -10.26 4.20
N ARG A 24 4.17 -9.70 4.93
CA ARG A 24 4.15 -9.68 6.41
C ARG A 24 2.98 -8.84 6.95
N LEU A 25 2.69 -7.70 6.34
CA LEU A 25 1.56 -6.84 6.70
C LEU A 25 0.23 -7.56 6.49
N ALA A 26 0.04 -8.21 5.34
CA ALA A 26 -1.15 -9.00 5.06
C ALA A 26 -1.32 -10.19 6.02
N ILE A 27 -0.22 -10.88 6.38
CA ILE A 27 -0.24 -11.95 7.39
C ILE A 27 -0.62 -11.40 8.77
N MET A 28 -0.03 -10.27 9.18
CA MET A 28 -0.31 -9.62 10.46
C MET A 28 -1.78 -9.20 10.56
N GLU A 29 -2.32 -8.58 9.52
CA GLU A 29 -3.72 -8.23 9.43
C GLU A 29 -4.63 -9.45 9.59
N ARG A 30 -4.37 -10.53 8.84
CA ARG A 30 -5.15 -11.78 8.94
C ARG A 30 -5.05 -12.39 10.33
N LYS A 31 -3.92 -12.23 11.04
CA LYS A 31 -3.79 -12.65 12.45
C LYS A 31 -4.70 -11.84 13.37
N PHE A 32 -4.75 -10.51 13.21
CA PHE A 32 -5.68 -9.67 13.98
C PHE A 32 -7.14 -10.03 13.68
N LEU A 33 -7.49 -10.20 12.40
CA LEU A 33 -8.84 -10.56 12.00
C LEU A 33 -9.29 -11.87 12.64
N ARG A 34 -8.44 -12.91 12.62
CA ARG A 34 -8.75 -14.18 13.30
C ARG A 34 -8.90 -14.04 14.81
N LYS A 35 -8.17 -13.12 15.44
CA LYS A 35 -8.30 -12.87 16.87
C LYS A 35 -9.59 -12.13 17.22
N ILE A 36 -10.06 -11.24 16.34
CA ILE A 36 -11.29 -10.45 16.53
C ILE A 36 -12.53 -11.30 16.21
N TYR A 37 -12.57 -11.95 15.05
CA TYR A 37 -13.73 -12.72 14.60
C TYR A 37 -13.79 -14.13 15.18
N GLY A 38 -12.69 -14.62 15.76
CA GLY A 38 -12.61 -15.94 16.36
C GLY A 38 -12.78 -17.09 15.37
N PRO A 39 -12.82 -18.33 15.88
CA PRO A 39 -13.07 -19.53 15.08
C PRO A 39 -14.51 -19.55 14.54
N LYS A 40 -14.72 -20.26 13.45
CA LYS A 40 -16.05 -20.58 12.93
C LYS A 40 -16.59 -21.80 13.68
N ARG A 41 -17.87 -21.75 14.05
CA ARG A 41 -18.60 -22.91 14.61
C ARG A 41 -19.32 -23.61 13.47
N ASN A 42 -19.05 -24.90 13.29
CA ASN A 42 -19.71 -25.74 12.31
C ASN A 42 -21.01 -26.34 12.89
N GLU A 43 -21.86 -26.88 12.03
CA GLU A 43 -23.11 -27.56 12.42
C GLU A 43 -22.83 -28.73 13.38
N ASP A 44 -21.70 -29.43 13.18
CA ASP A 44 -21.19 -30.51 14.04
C ASP A 44 -20.66 -30.04 15.41
N GLN A 45 -20.87 -28.77 15.78
CA GLN A 45 -20.37 -28.12 17.00
C GLN A 45 -18.84 -28.09 17.15
N THR A 46 -18.10 -28.40 16.08
CA THR A 46 -16.65 -28.25 16.02
C THR A 46 -16.23 -26.81 15.71
N TYR A 47 -15.05 -26.43 16.18
CA TYR A 47 -14.46 -25.11 15.92
C TYR A 47 -13.33 -25.22 14.91
N GLU A 48 -13.44 -24.44 13.84
CA GLU A 48 -12.43 -24.41 12.78
C GLU A 48 -11.80 -23.03 12.63
N ILE A 49 -10.55 -23.02 12.19
CA ILE A 49 -9.84 -21.80 11.83
C ILE A 49 -10.45 -21.27 10.54
N ARG A 50 -10.88 -20.00 10.55
CA ARG A 50 -11.45 -19.36 9.36
C ARG A 50 -10.43 -19.29 8.21
N PRO A 51 -10.83 -19.69 6.99
CA PRO A 51 -10.00 -19.55 5.80
C PRO A 51 -9.85 -18.07 5.40
N ASN A 52 -8.84 -17.76 4.59
CA ASN A 52 -8.57 -16.38 4.16
C ASN A 52 -9.76 -15.75 3.41
N ARG A 53 -10.48 -16.54 2.60
CA ARG A 53 -11.62 -16.05 1.82
C ARG A 53 -12.75 -15.55 2.70
N GLU A 54 -13.13 -16.33 3.72
CA GLU A 54 -14.16 -15.92 4.68
C GLU A 54 -13.75 -14.66 5.47
N LEU A 55 -12.46 -14.52 5.82
CA LEU A 55 -11.98 -13.32 6.50
C LEU A 55 -12.08 -12.08 5.61
N GLN A 56 -11.89 -12.22 4.30
CA GLN A 56 -12.02 -11.13 3.34
C GLN A 56 -13.50 -10.76 3.11
N GLU A 57 -14.38 -11.75 3.04
CA GLU A 57 -15.84 -11.55 2.98
C GLU A 57 -16.34 -10.82 4.24
N LEU A 58 -15.93 -11.25 5.44
CA LEU A 58 -16.31 -10.63 6.73
C LEU A 58 -15.82 -9.19 6.89
N LEU A 59 -14.70 -8.87 6.26
CA LEU A 59 -14.08 -7.55 6.33
C LEU A 59 -14.74 -6.55 5.37
N GLU A 60 -15.38 -7.04 4.29
CA GLU A 60 -16.04 -6.26 3.22
C GLU A 60 -15.16 -5.15 2.61
N LYS A 61 -13.85 -5.25 2.80
CA LYS A 61 -12.86 -4.28 2.35
C LYS A 61 -11.67 -5.00 1.74
N PRO A 62 -10.99 -4.38 0.77
CA PRO A 62 -9.76 -4.95 0.27
C PRO A 62 -8.71 -5.08 1.38
N ASP A 63 -7.77 -6.00 1.15
CA ASP A 63 -6.61 -6.23 2.01
C ASP A 63 -5.82 -4.92 2.21
N ILE A 64 -4.96 -4.88 3.23
CA ILE A 64 -4.05 -3.78 3.53
C ILE A 64 -3.17 -3.36 2.34
N ILE A 65 -3.14 -4.16 1.27
CA ILE A 65 -2.44 -3.89 0.01
C ILE A 65 -3.14 -2.79 -0.83
N ALA A 66 -4.45 -2.56 -0.64
CA ALA A 66 -5.15 -1.41 -1.24
C ALA A 66 -4.59 -0.04 -0.80
N GLU A 67 -3.74 -0.01 0.24
CA GLU A 67 -3.08 1.19 0.73
C GLU A 67 -2.01 1.75 -0.22
N ASN A 68 -1.67 1.03 -1.30
CA ASN A 68 -0.91 1.62 -2.40
C ASN A 68 -1.58 2.90 -2.93
N ALA A 69 -2.91 2.99 -2.89
CA ALA A 69 -3.62 4.19 -3.26
C ALA A 69 -3.45 5.35 -2.28
N THR A 70 -3.33 5.11 -0.97
CA THR A 70 -3.07 6.19 0.00
C THR A 70 -1.68 6.78 -0.24
N ARG A 71 -0.68 5.93 -0.48
CA ARG A 71 0.68 6.37 -0.85
C ARG A 71 0.69 7.17 -2.15
N LEU A 72 -0.04 6.73 -3.19
CA LEU A 72 -0.16 7.46 -4.45
C LEU A 72 -0.96 8.76 -4.30
N ARG A 73 -2.00 8.80 -3.47
CA ARG A 73 -2.72 10.04 -3.14
C ARG A 73 -1.76 11.07 -2.53
N TRP A 74 -0.96 10.66 -1.56
CA TRP A 74 0.06 11.52 -0.94
C TRP A 74 1.12 11.96 -1.96
N LEU A 75 1.64 11.04 -2.79
CA LEU A 75 2.59 11.36 -3.86
C LEU A 75 2.05 12.45 -4.79
N GLY A 76 0.82 12.30 -5.28
CA GLY A 76 0.20 13.30 -6.14
C GLY A 76 0.04 14.65 -5.45
N HIS A 77 -0.32 14.65 -4.16
CA HIS A 77 -0.38 15.87 -3.36
C HIS A 77 0.99 16.56 -3.31
N VAL A 78 2.06 15.84 -2.97
CA VAL A 78 3.41 16.40 -2.89
C VAL A 78 3.89 16.90 -4.26
N LEU A 79 3.64 16.16 -5.34
CA LEU A 79 4.04 16.54 -6.70
C LEU A 79 3.38 17.84 -7.18
N ARG A 80 2.15 18.10 -6.75
CA ARG A 80 1.40 19.35 -7.02
C ARG A 80 1.79 20.49 -6.10
N ALA A 81 2.18 20.20 -4.85
CA ALA A 81 2.54 21.23 -3.88
C ALA A 81 3.91 21.84 -4.17
N LYS A 82 4.03 23.17 -4.09
CA LYS A 82 5.34 23.86 -4.13
C LYS A 82 6.00 23.82 -2.74
N SER A 83 6.41 22.62 -2.32
CA SER A 83 6.97 22.37 -0.98
C SER A 83 8.40 21.82 -1.02
N ILE A 84 9.10 21.88 0.11
CA ILE A 84 10.43 21.26 0.28
C ILE A 84 10.35 19.75 -0.01
N ALA A 85 9.25 19.10 0.39
CA ALA A 85 9.03 17.69 0.09
C ALA A 85 9.05 17.41 -1.43
N ASN A 86 8.46 18.29 -2.24
CA ASN A 86 8.51 18.17 -3.71
C ASN A 86 9.95 18.29 -4.22
N ALA A 87 10.71 19.28 -3.73
CA ALA A 87 12.12 19.45 -4.10
C ALA A 87 12.95 18.20 -3.74
N VAL A 88 12.76 17.65 -2.54
CA VAL A 88 13.44 16.43 -2.08
C VAL A 88 13.04 15.21 -2.91
N LEU A 89 11.76 15.03 -3.25
CA LEU A 89 11.30 13.91 -4.06
C LEU A 89 11.86 13.95 -5.49
N ARG A 90 12.03 15.14 -6.07
CA ARG A 90 12.62 15.34 -7.41
C ARG A 90 14.13 15.25 -7.42
N TRP A 91 14.78 15.41 -6.26
CA TRP A 91 16.23 15.43 -6.18
C TRP A 91 16.83 14.04 -6.46
N ILE A 92 17.76 14.00 -7.40
CA ILE A 92 18.52 12.80 -7.75
C ILE A 92 19.96 13.00 -7.22
N PRO A 93 20.34 12.32 -6.12
CA PRO A 93 21.70 12.39 -5.60
C PRO A 93 22.68 11.87 -6.66
N ARG A 94 23.69 12.68 -7.01
CA ARG A 94 24.79 12.29 -7.89
C ARG A 94 25.86 11.54 -7.08
N GLY A 95 26.34 10.40 -7.57
CA GLY A 95 27.41 9.61 -6.93
C GLY A 95 27.08 8.13 -6.72
N ARG A 96 28.08 7.35 -6.26
CA ARG A 96 27.89 5.93 -5.88
C ARG A 96 27.35 5.85 -4.46
N ARG A 97 26.42 4.92 -4.22
CA ARG A 97 25.85 4.71 -2.89
C ARG A 97 26.81 3.88 -2.02
N PRO A 98 26.95 4.21 -0.72
CA PRO A 98 27.71 3.38 0.21
C PRO A 98 27.04 2.02 0.39
N ILE A 99 27.88 1.01 0.67
CA ILE A 99 27.46 -0.37 0.90
C ILE A 99 26.69 -0.44 2.24
N GLY A 100 25.56 -1.15 2.26
CA GLY A 100 24.77 -1.42 3.47
C GLY A 100 23.36 -0.82 3.53
N ARG A 101 23.05 0.24 2.75
CA ARG A 101 21.70 0.81 2.72
C ARG A 101 20.77 0.05 1.75
N PRO A 102 19.46 -0.12 2.05
CA PRO A 102 18.52 -0.70 1.09
C PRO A 102 18.62 -0.07 -0.30
N LYS A 103 18.69 -0.91 -1.33
CA LYS A 103 18.85 -0.45 -2.72
C LYS A 103 17.62 0.29 -3.25
N GLN A 104 16.43 0.00 -2.72
CA GLN A 104 15.16 0.60 -3.17
C GLN A 104 14.87 1.90 -2.42
N ARG A 105 14.69 3.01 -3.15
CA ARG A 105 14.15 4.26 -2.58
C ARG A 105 12.63 4.23 -2.55
N TRP A 106 12.04 5.10 -1.75
CA TRP A 106 10.58 5.28 -1.70
C TRP A 106 10.02 5.65 -3.08
N MET A 107 10.66 6.58 -3.79
CA MET A 107 10.27 6.94 -5.18
C MET A 107 10.47 5.80 -6.17
N ASP A 108 11.50 4.95 -6.00
CA ASP A 108 11.74 3.81 -6.89
C ASP A 108 10.58 2.80 -6.80
N LYS A 109 10.04 2.61 -5.57
CA LYS A 109 8.85 1.79 -5.36
C LYS A 109 7.64 2.36 -6.11
N ASN A 110 7.31 3.63 -5.86
CA ASN A 110 6.13 4.25 -6.48
C ASN A 110 6.24 4.29 -8.01
N ARG A 111 7.44 4.50 -8.56
CA ARG A 111 7.70 4.41 -10.00
C ARG A 111 7.42 3.00 -10.53
N LYS A 112 7.88 1.95 -9.84
CA LYS A 112 7.59 0.57 -10.25
C LYS A 112 6.09 0.30 -10.28
N GLU A 113 5.34 0.72 -9.26
CA GLU A 113 3.89 0.53 -9.21
C GLU A 113 3.15 1.31 -10.31
N LEU A 114 3.55 2.55 -10.57
CA LEU A 114 2.97 3.36 -11.65
C LEU A 114 3.34 2.82 -13.04
N ASN A 115 4.54 2.25 -13.20
CA ASN A 115 4.94 1.58 -14.43
C ASN A 115 4.12 0.30 -14.69
N LYS A 116 3.76 -0.47 -13.65
CA LYS A 116 2.84 -1.61 -13.78
C LYS A 116 1.46 -1.18 -14.31
N LEU A 117 1.07 0.06 -14.04
CA LEU A 117 -0.16 0.70 -14.54
C LEU A 117 0.02 1.39 -15.90
N GLY A 118 1.20 1.28 -16.53
CA GLY A 118 1.50 1.94 -17.81
C GLY A 118 1.73 3.45 -17.73
N ILE A 119 2.04 3.99 -16.55
CA ILE A 119 2.19 5.44 -16.33
C ILE A 119 3.68 5.79 -16.28
N GLU A 120 4.20 6.30 -17.39
CA GLU A 120 5.59 6.74 -17.47
C GLU A 120 5.78 8.19 -16.99
N ASN A 121 4.90 9.11 -17.43
CA ASN A 121 4.96 10.52 -17.05
C ASN A 121 4.16 10.83 -15.77
N ILE A 122 4.75 10.48 -14.63
CA ILE A 122 4.12 10.64 -13.31
C ILE A 122 3.78 12.11 -12.99
N ILE A 123 4.62 13.06 -13.43
CA ILE A 123 4.42 14.47 -13.11
C ILE A 123 3.17 14.99 -13.83
N GLU A 124 3.07 14.73 -15.13
CA GLU A 124 1.90 15.11 -15.94
C GLU A 124 0.62 14.43 -15.42
N ALA A 125 0.70 13.13 -15.17
CA ALA A 125 -0.41 12.37 -14.60
C ALA A 125 -0.88 12.93 -13.25
N ALA A 126 0.05 13.37 -12.40
CA ALA A 126 -0.27 13.94 -11.09
C ALA A 126 -0.87 15.35 -11.16
N MET A 127 -0.61 16.13 -12.22
CA MET A 127 -1.18 17.47 -12.39
C MET A 127 -2.67 17.42 -12.75
N ASN A 128 -3.09 16.43 -13.53
CA ASN A 128 -4.50 16.17 -13.79
C ASN A 128 -5.11 15.43 -12.59
N ARG A 129 -5.94 16.12 -11.80
CA ARG A 129 -6.53 15.57 -10.56
C ARG A 129 -7.46 14.39 -10.82
N ASP A 130 -8.26 14.44 -11.88
CA ASP A 130 -9.23 13.39 -12.20
C ASP A 130 -8.51 12.13 -12.69
N ARG A 131 -7.54 12.31 -13.61
CA ARG A 131 -6.66 11.22 -14.05
C ARG A 131 -5.90 10.62 -12.87
N TRP A 132 -5.36 11.44 -11.96
CA TRP A 132 -4.67 10.94 -10.77
C TRP A 132 -5.59 10.16 -9.83
N LYS A 133 -6.86 10.58 -9.71
CA LYS A 133 -7.87 9.88 -8.92
C LYS A 133 -8.15 8.49 -9.51
N GLU A 134 -8.34 8.40 -10.83
CA GLU A 134 -8.51 7.13 -11.54
C GLU A 134 -7.31 6.19 -11.35
N ILE A 135 -6.09 6.72 -11.47
CA ILE A 135 -4.86 5.95 -11.22
C ILE A 135 -4.82 5.40 -9.79
N CYS A 136 -5.19 6.22 -8.80
CA CYS A 136 -5.27 5.77 -7.41
C CYS A 136 -6.32 4.67 -7.25
N PHE A 137 -7.47 4.75 -7.94
CA PHE A 137 -8.48 3.69 -7.93
C PHE A 137 -7.98 2.39 -8.59
N ALA A 138 -7.36 2.49 -9.76
CA ALA A 138 -6.77 1.33 -10.45
C ALA A 138 -5.69 0.64 -9.60
N ALA A 139 -4.88 1.43 -8.88
CA ALA A 139 -3.90 0.90 -7.93
C ALA A 139 -4.54 0.18 -6.73
N MET A 140 -5.78 0.52 -6.32
CA MET A 140 -6.52 -0.27 -5.32
C MET A 140 -6.98 -1.60 -5.91
N GLY A 141 -7.46 -1.59 -7.15
CA GLY A 141 -7.99 -2.78 -7.84
C GLY A 141 -6.92 -3.84 -8.18
N LEU A 142 -5.73 -3.42 -8.64
CA LEU A 142 -4.62 -4.35 -8.93
C LEU A 142 -4.12 -5.13 -7.70
N ASN A 143 -4.38 -4.61 -6.51
CA ASN A 143 -3.90 -5.16 -5.24
C ASN A 143 -5.03 -5.79 -4.41
N GLY A 144 -6.26 -5.82 -4.95
CA GLY A 144 -7.48 -6.30 -4.30
C GLY A 144 -8.06 -7.58 -4.89
N LEU A 145 -7.35 -8.23 -5.82
CA LEU A 145 -7.63 -9.59 -6.31
C LEU A 145 -6.71 -10.61 -5.65
#